data_AF-A0A3N5NG55-F1
#
_entry.id   AF-A0A3N5NG55-F1
#
_cell.length_a   1.000
_cell.length_b   1.000
_cell.length_c   1.000
_cell.angle_alpha   90.00
_cell.angle_beta   90.00
_cell.angle_gamma   90.00
#
_symmetry.space_group_name_H-M   'P 1'
#
loop_
_entity.id
_entity.type
_entity.pdbx_description
1 polymer ?
#
loop_
_entity_poly.entity_id
_entity_poly.type
_entity_poly.pdbx_seq_one_letter_code
_entity_poly.pdbx_strand_id
1 'polypeptide(L)'
;MPALQQHLEAGGFGSVQVTQPPGSNSGGFAATRTEPDHPWVQFVSTSLQRSANSKPALIPQTGGSICNDVFTDILGLPTIWIPHSYAACSQHAPDEHILMPLTRSAAELMAGLYWDIGEGKAPVRRPG
;
A
#
# COMPACT_ATOMS: atom_id res chain seq x y z
N MET A 1 -9.39 -0.04 24.00
CA MET A 1 -10.12 0.71 22.95
C MET A 1 -11.35 1.40 23.58
N PRO A 2 -11.20 2.61 24.14
CA PRO A 2 -12.27 3.25 24.90
C PRO A 2 -13.55 3.49 24.09
N ALA A 3 -13.43 3.89 22.82
CA ALA A 3 -14.57 4.18 21.97
C ALA A 3 -15.47 2.96 21.69
N LEU A 4 -14.88 1.77 21.45
CA LEU A 4 -15.65 0.55 21.20
C LEU A 4 -16.38 0.07 22.47
N GLN A 5 -15.69 0.12 23.62
CA GLN A 5 -16.29 -0.22 24.91
C GLN A 5 -17.48 0.71 25.21
N GLN A 6 -17.30 2.03 25.07
CA GLN A 6 -18.36 3.02 25.27
C GLN A 6 -19.54 2.81 24.34
N HIS A 7 -19.29 2.47 23.07
CA HIS A 7 -20.35 2.18 22.11
C HIS A 7 -21.21 0.97 22.52
N LEU A 8 -20.57 -0.11 22.99
CA LEU A 8 -21.26 -1.31 23.46
C LEU A 8 -22.06 -1.04 24.74
N GLU A 9 -21.49 -0.29 25.68
CA GLU A 9 -22.19 0.13 26.91
C GLU A 9 -23.43 0.96 26.60
N ALA A 10 -23.32 1.95 25.70
CA ALA A 10 -24.45 2.76 25.26
C ALA A 10 -25.55 1.93 24.55
N GLY A 11 -25.16 0.84 23.91
CA GLY A 11 -26.08 -0.14 23.29
C GLY A 11 -26.74 -1.11 24.26
N GLY A 12 -26.46 -1.03 25.56
CA GLY A 12 -26.98 -1.96 26.58
C GLY A 12 -26.18 -3.25 26.74
N PHE A 13 -25.00 -3.35 26.10
CA PHE A 13 -24.12 -4.52 26.17
C PHE A 13 -23.02 -4.38 27.22
N GLY A 14 -23.34 -3.81 28.38
CA GLY A 14 -22.35 -3.52 29.44
C GLY A 14 -21.66 -4.76 30.05
N SER A 15 -22.17 -5.96 29.79
CA SER A 15 -21.52 -7.22 30.18
C SER A 15 -20.39 -7.64 29.23
N VAL A 16 -20.21 -6.98 28.09
CA VAL A 16 -19.13 -7.28 27.13
C VAL A 16 -17.87 -6.50 27.49
N GLN A 17 -16.74 -7.21 27.56
CA GLN A 17 -15.43 -6.62 27.82
C GLN A 17 -14.59 -6.57 26.53
N VAL A 18 -14.16 -5.37 26.12
CA VAL A 18 -13.22 -5.18 25.01
C VAL A 18 -11.79 -5.30 25.53
N THR A 19 -11.13 -6.40 25.20
CA THR A 19 -9.73 -6.66 25.57
C THR A 19 -8.79 -6.38 24.41
N GLN A 20 -7.51 -6.15 24.71
CA GLN A 20 -6.48 -6.11 23.68
C GLN A 20 -6.28 -7.53 23.12
N PRO A 21 -5.94 -7.67 21.82
CA PRO A 21 -5.63 -8.97 21.26
C PRO A 21 -4.41 -9.59 21.97
N PRO A 22 -4.34 -10.92 22.07
CA PRO A 22 -3.19 -11.60 22.67
C PRO A 22 -1.91 -11.30 21.87
N GLY A 23 -0.75 -11.31 22.51
CA GLY A 23 0.52 -10.98 21.87
C GLY A 23 0.87 -11.87 20.66
N SER A 24 0.35 -13.10 20.61
CA SER A 24 0.47 -13.99 19.46
C SER A 24 -0.29 -13.54 18.22
N ASN A 25 -1.21 -12.58 18.35
CA ASN A 25 -2.01 -12.01 17.28
C ASN A 25 -2.25 -10.51 17.54
N SER A 26 -1.20 -9.78 17.91
CA SER A 26 -1.33 -8.35 18.22
C SER A 26 -1.79 -7.50 17.02
N GLY A 27 -1.63 -8.03 15.78
CA GLY A 27 -2.39 -7.67 14.57
C GLY A 27 -2.40 -6.19 14.15
N GLY A 28 -1.62 -5.35 14.81
CA GLY A 28 -1.60 -3.91 14.59
C GLY A 28 -0.82 -3.58 13.34
N PHE A 29 -1.47 -2.93 12.38
CA PHE A 29 -0.84 -2.33 11.22
C PHE A 29 -1.17 -0.84 11.27
N ALA A 30 -0.15 0.00 11.51
CA ALA A 30 -0.37 1.44 11.51
C ALA A 30 -0.79 1.90 10.12
N ALA A 31 -1.77 2.80 10.06
CA ALA A 31 -2.16 3.42 8.80
C ALA A 31 -1.01 4.30 8.31
N THR A 32 -0.60 4.09 7.07
CA THR A 32 0.54 4.78 6.45
C THR A 32 0.18 5.25 5.06
N ARG A 33 0.84 6.32 4.62
CA ARG A 33 0.65 6.90 3.29
C ARG A 33 1.90 7.69 2.90
N THR A 34 2.32 7.56 1.64
CA THR A 34 3.20 8.55 1.00
C THR A 34 2.33 9.65 0.39
N GLU A 35 2.59 10.91 0.72
CA GLU A 35 1.78 12.02 0.21
C GLU A 35 1.77 12.08 -1.33
N PRO A 36 0.63 12.37 -1.99
CA PRO A 36 0.54 12.35 -3.45
C PRO A 36 1.47 13.33 -4.17
N ASP A 37 1.84 14.43 -3.52
CA ASP A 37 2.77 15.44 -4.03
C ASP A 37 4.25 15.12 -3.74
N HIS A 38 4.52 13.99 -3.07
CA HIS A 38 5.88 13.57 -2.76
C HIS A 38 6.67 13.33 -4.06
N PRO A 39 7.94 13.80 -4.16
CA PRO A 39 8.74 13.70 -5.39
C PRO A 39 8.83 12.28 -5.96
N TRP A 40 8.89 11.26 -5.09
CA TRP A 40 8.90 9.86 -5.54
C TRP A 40 7.58 9.42 -6.17
N VAL A 41 6.43 9.92 -5.71
CA VAL A 41 5.13 9.60 -6.31
C VAL A 41 5.06 10.18 -7.73
N GLN A 42 5.51 11.43 -7.90
CA GLN A 42 5.57 12.09 -9.21
C GLN A 42 6.54 11.39 -10.17
N PHE A 43 7.72 11.02 -9.68
CA PHE A 43 8.72 10.28 -10.46
C PHE A 43 8.19 8.93 -10.94
N VAL A 44 7.64 8.11 -10.03
CA VAL A 44 7.09 6.79 -10.36
C VAL A 44 5.90 6.93 -11.32
N SER A 45 4.96 7.83 -11.04
CA SER A 45 3.80 8.07 -11.91
C SER A 45 4.20 8.45 -13.33
N THR A 46 5.18 9.34 -13.48
CA THR A 46 5.68 9.77 -14.79
C THR A 46 6.41 8.64 -15.52
N SER A 47 7.21 7.85 -14.80
CA SER A 47 7.90 6.67 -15.36
C SER A 47 6.90 5.63 -15.89
N LEU A 48 5.92 5.24 -15.05
CA LEU A 48 4.88 4.30 -15.44
C LEU A 48 4.03 4.81 -16.60
N GLN A 49 3.71 6.12 -16.62
CA GLN A 49 2.96 6.72 -17.73
C GLN A 49 3.70 6.62 -19.06
N ARG A 50 5.03 6.82 -19.08
CA ARG A 50 5.83 6.64 -20.29
C ARG A 50 5.85 5.19 -20.73
N SER A 51 6.07 4.26 -19.81
CA SER A 51 6.14 2.82 -20.10
C SER A 51 4.81 2.24 -20.61
N ALA A 52 3.68 2.66 -20.04
CA ALA A 52 2.35 2.15 -20.40
C ALA A 52 1.62 3.00 -21.45
N ASN A 53 2.19 4.12 -21.90
CA ASN A 53 1.55 5.11 -22.78
C ASN A 53 0.11 5.48 -22.32
N SER A 54 -0.11 5.52 -21.01
CA SER A 54 -1.42 5.76 -20.39
C SER A 54 -1.23 6.33 -18.99
N LYS A 55 -2.15 7.20 -18.55
CA LYS A 55 -2.05 7.85 -17.24
C LYS A 55 -2.41 6.86 -16.13
N PRO A 56 -1.52 6.56 -15.17
CA PRO A 56 -1.85 5.68 -14.05
C PRO A 56 -2.83 6.37 -13.09
N ALA A 57 -3.72 5.57 -12.49
CA ALA A 57 -4.55 6.02 -11.39
C ALA A 57 -3.68 6.19 -10.13
N LEU A 58 -3.81 7.34 -9.46
CA LEU A 58 -3.20 7.58 -8.15
C LEU A 58 -4.25 7.34 -7.09
N ILE A 59 -4.07 6.28 -6.30
CA ILE A 59 -4.95 5.89 -5.21
C ILE A 59 -4.20 6.13 -3.89
N PRO A 60 -4.55 7.15 -3.10
CA PRO A 60 -3.78 7.50 -1.91
C PRO A 60 -3.83 6.46 -0.79
N GLN A 61 -4.88 5.63 -0.75
CA GLN A 61 -5.17 4.70 0.34
C GLN A 61 -5.94 3.48 -0.20
N THR A 62 -5.64 2.29 0.31
CA THR A 62 -6.36 1.05 0.00
C THR A 62 -6.72 0.30 1.29
N GLY A 63 -7.74 -0.54 1.26
CA GLY A 63 -8.28 -1.24 2.45
C GLY A 63 -7.47 -2.45 2.94
N GLY A 64 -6.21 -2.58 2.52
CA GLY A 64 -5.33 -3.68 2.92
C GLY A 64 -4.37 -3.29 4.05
N SER A 65 -4.01 -4.26 4.88
CA SER A 65 -3.03 -4.07 5.96
C SER A 65 -1.71 -4.76 5.61
N ILE A 66 -0.61 -4.05 5.84
CA ILE A 66 0.77 -4.54 5.66
C ILE A 66 1.72 -3.64 6.49
N CYS A 67 2.92 -4.12 6.77
CA CYS A 67 3.93 -3.42 7.58
C CYS A 67 4.64 -2.28 6.83
N ASN A 68 3.87 -1.38 6.19
CA ASN A 68 4.40 -0.21 5.48
C ASN A 68 5.05 0.82 6.42
N ASP A 69 4.70 0.80 7.70
CA ASP A 69 5.23 1.64 8.78
C ASP A 69 6.73 1.42 9.01
N VAL A 70 7.21 0.20 8.75
CA VAL A 70 8.65 -0.10 8.77
C VAL A 70 9.41 0.79 7.77
N PHE A 71 8.85 1.01 6.58
CA PHE A 71 9.49 1.86 5.58
C PHE A 71 9.25 3.34 5.84
N THR A 72 8.00 3.72 6.08
CA THR A 72 7.60 5.13 6.19
C THR A 72 8.05 5.78 7.50
N ASP A 73 7.76 5.15 8.65
CA ASP A 73 7.96 5.77 9.95
C ASP A 73 9.30 5.38 10.60
N ILE A 74 9.75 4.13 10.41
CA ILE A 74 11.01 3.65 11.00
C ILE A 74 12.21 4.04 10.12
N LEU A 75 12.15 3.79 8.81
CA LEU A 75 13.27 4.06 7.90
C LEU A 75 13.21 5.46 7.25
N GLY A 76 12.08 6.15 7.32
CA GLY A 76 11.88 7.45 6.68
C GLY A 76 11.91 7.35 5.15
N LEU A 77 11.45 6.24 4.59
CA LEU A 77 11.43 5.96 3.16
C LEU A 77 9.99 6.04 2.62
N PRO A 78 9.77 6.67 1.45
CA PRO A 78 8.46 6.63 0.81
C PRO A 78 8.13 5.20 0.39
N THR A 79 6.87 4.80 0.58
CA THR A 79 6.34 3.52 0.10
C THR A 79 5.29 3.79 -0.98
N ILE A 80 5.50 3.23 -2.17
CA ILE A 80 4.60 3.36 -3.32
C ILE A 80 4.19 1.96 -3.77
N TRP A 81 2.88 1.77 -3.94
CA TRP A 81 2.29 0.50 -4.33
C TRP A 81 1.99 0.50 -5.83
N ILE A 82 2.50 -0.52 -6.52
CA ILE A 82 2.26 -0.74 -7.95
C ILE A 82 1.57 -2.11 -8.07
N PRO A 83 0.23 -2.16 -8.17
CA PRO A 83 -0.48 -3.42 -8.19
C PRO A 83 -0.25 -4.16 -9.51
N HIS A 84 0.20 -5.41 -9.42
CA HIS A 84 0.30 -6.35 -10.54
C HIS A 84 -0.86 -7.36 -10.51
N SER A 85 -2.02 -6.90 -10.07
CA SER A 85 -3.24 -7.67 -9.88
C SER A 85 -4.44 -6.89 -10.38
N TYR A 86 -5.62 -7.49 -10.27
CA TYR A 86 -6.90 -6.91 -10.67
C TYR A 86 -7.97 -7.36 -9.67
N ALA A 87 -9.10 -6.65 -9.65
CA ALA A 87 -10.12 -6.81 -8.61
C ALA A 87 -10.67 -8.25 -8.45
N ALA A 88 -10.63 -9.07 -9.50
CA ALA A 88 -11.18 -10.43 -9.51
C ALA A 88 -10.09 -11.52 -9.53
N CYS A 89 -8.87 -11.23 -9.07
CA CYS A 89 -7.79 -12.21 -8.97
C CYS A 89 -8.01 -13.25 -7.85
N SER A 90 -9.06 -13.10 -7.03
CA SER A 90 -9.41 -14.00 -5.92
C SER A 90 -8.30 -14.16 -4.88
N GLN A 91 -7.58 -13.07 -4.56
CA GLN A 91 -6.53 -13.13 -3.54
C GLN A 91 -7.10 -13.63 -2.20
N HIS A 92 -6.47 -14.65 -1.60
CA HIS A 92 -6.95 -15.33 -0.39
C HIS A 92 -8.29 -16.10 -0.54
N ALA A 93 -8.70 -16.43 -1.76
CA ALA A 93 -9.89 -17.25 -2.03
C ALA A 93 -9.57 -18.40 -3.00
N PRO A 94 -10.43 -19.43 -3.10
CA PRO A 94 -10.28 -20.47 -4.12
C PRO A 94 -10.20 -19.89 -5.54
N ASP A 95 -9.52 -20.60 -6.43
CA ASP A 95 -9.26 -20.18 -7.81
C ASP A 95 -8.55 -18.81 -7.92
N GLU A 96 -7.65 -18.52 -6.98
CA GLU A 96 -6.69 -17.42 -7.11
C GLU A 96 -5.90 -17.56 -8.42
N HIS A 97 -5.87 -16.49 -9.22
CA HIS A 97 -5.29 -16.54 -10.56
C HIS A 97 -4.71 -15.21 -11.01
N ILE A 98 -3.86 -15.30 -12.03
CA ILE A 98 -3.25 -14.17 -12.71
C ILE A 98 -3.63 -14.16 -14.19
N LEU A 99 -3.68 -12.98 -14.79
CA LEU A 99 -3.84 -12.83 -16.23
C LEU A 99 -2.46 -12.67 -16.86
N MET A 100 -2.08 -13.61 -17.73
CA MET A 100 -0.79 -13.54 -18.43
C MET A 100 -0.54 -12.20 -19.16
N PRO A 101 -1.54 -11.57 -19.82
CA PRO A 101 -1.36 -10.23 -20.39
C PRO A 101 -1.04 -9.16 -19.33
N LEU A 102 -1.67 -9.23 -18.16
CA LEU A 102 -1.41 -8.30 -17.05
C LEU A 102 0.00 -8.50 -16.51
N THR A 103 0.44 -9.75 -16.33
CA THR A 103 1.79 -10.08 -15.86
C THR A 103 2.86 -9.57 -16.83
N ARG A 104 2.61 -9.65 -18.14
CA ARG A 104 3.51 -9.07 -19.16
C ARG A 104 3.60 -7.55 -19.01
N SER A 105 2.46 -6.87 -18.94
CA SER A 105 2.39 -5.42 -18.75
C SER A 105 3.09 -4.97 -17.46
N ALA A 106 2.92 -5.71 -16.37
CA ALA A 106 3.62 -5.48 -15.11
C ALA A 106 5.15 -5.59 -15.25
N ALA A 107 5.64 -6.60 -15.98
CA ALA A 107 7.08 -6.76 -16.22
C ALA A 107 7.66 -5.58 -17.03
N GLU A 108 6.94 -5.12 -18.05
CA GLU A 108 7.32 -3.95 -18.86
C GLU A 108 7.37 -2.67 -18.02
N LEU A 109 6.34 -2.44 -17.19
CA LEU A 109 6.25 -1.31 -16.27
C LEU A 109 7.42 -1.27 -15.29
N MET A 110 7.70 -2.40 -14.64
CA MET A 110 8.78 -2.48 -13.65
C MET A 110 10.16 -2.39 -14.30
N ALA A 111 10.35 -2.96 -15.49
CA ALA A 111 11.60 -2.81 -16.23
C ALA A 111 11.87 -1.33 -16.58
N GLY A 112 10.87 -0.61 -17.07
CA GLY A 112 10.98 0.83 -17.33
C GLY A 112 11.25 1.64 -16.06
N LEU A 113 10.56 1.32 -14.96
CA LEU A 113 10.80 2.00 -13.68
C LEU A 113 12.21 1.79 -13.15
N TYR A 114 12.71 0.54 -13.15
CA TYR A 114 14.07 0.27 -12.69
C TYR A 114 15.13 0.88 -13.61
N TRP A 115 14.87 0.92 -14.92
CA TRP A 115 15.72 1.64 -15.86
C TRP A 115 15.82 3.13 -15.50
N ASP A 116 14.68 3.80 -15.32
CA ASP A 116 14.62 5.23 -14.99
C ASP A 116 15.28 5.56 -13.64
N ILE A 117 15.18 4.66 -12.66
CA ILE A 117 15.90 4.78 -11.39
C ILE A 117 17.42 4.69 -11.62
N GLY A 118 17.86 3.75 -12.45
CA GLY A 118 19.26 3.54 -12.81
C GLY A 118 19.90 4.69 -13.58
N GLU A 119 19.10 5.50 -14.30
CA GLU A 119 19.59 6.71 -14.99
C GLU A 119 19.98 7.87 -14.02
N GLY A 120 19.79 7.69 -12.71
CA GLY A 120 20.24 8.66 -11.70
C GLY A 120 19.38 9.93 -11.62
N LYS A 121 18.20 9.93 -12.23
CA LYS A 121 17.22 11.05 -12.19
C LYS A 121 16.19 10.89 -11.07
N ALA A 122 16.27 9.81 -10.30
CA ALA A 122 15.38 9.57 -9.19
C ALA A 122 15.55 10.63 -8.08
N PRO A 123 14.49 11.02 -7.36
CA PRO A 123 14.59 12.00 -6.29
C PRO A 123 15.58 11.54 -5.22
N VAL A 124 16.49 12.44 -4.84
CA VAL A 124 17.46 12.17 -3.78
C VAL A 124 16.72 12.00 -2.45
N ARG A 125 17.20 11.09 -1.59
CA ARG A 125 16.74 11.01 -0.20
C ARG A 125 16.95 12.38 0.44
N ARG A 126 15.87 13.07 0.81
CA ARG A 126 16.00 14.20 1.73
C ARG A 126 16.35 13.61 3.10
N PRO A 127 17.44 14.03 3.75
CA PRO A 127 17.58 13.79 5.17
C PRO A 127 16.39 14.45 5.87
N GLY A 128 15.75 13.71 6.76
CA GLY A 128 14.73 14.25 7.67
C GLY A 128 15.35 15.21 8.68
#